data_AF-A0A3N5LX55-F1
#
_entry.id   AF-A0A3N5LX55-F1
#
_cell.length_a   1.000
_cell.length_b   1.000
_cell.length_c   1.000
_cell.angle_alpha   90.00
_cell.angle_beta   90.00
_cell.angle_gamma   90.00
#
_symmetry.space_group_name_H-M   'P 1'
#
loop_
_entity.id
_entity.type
_entity.pdbx_description
1 polymer ?
#
loop_
_entity_poly.entity_id
_entity_poly.type
_entity_poly.pdbx_seq_one_letter_code
_entity_poly.pdbx_strand_id
1 'polypeptide(L)'
;MKHEEDDLGIDRMIENSTTSEVPPDVEASLRTQLADFRTRIEHNRPGRIESLVMGIRLSLGLYRNGIIGLAGAAAVITAAFLFLNPGGSGEVYAAAAHRLQQARTLSYSIVLNSNPYVAVDFTHQAPGFQRLKCSWGLEVRADSVAGKTLILFHYSKQYLFGTEAEAKQLVRSADEAFAQFRSLPERADEELGEKNEDRKTLVGFRVRDNDGITDIWVDRASGYPDHVDITILQSGKPVHQMKIDNIRLGDQAEIDGLDMEPPSDYTLISKTEQASSEARGFDTAQTTRHSTAAEGRAPGSKQQLPPIVARIRTEPEKTVIVLGMSGPHEQHLEAIARVEAELKRSGVKPLGEPFGQYYNAATDPLPLWEVGFPVPAGVTARAPFEVRNMPRTLVAEADVVGPWGGEPSRRWGAFLRSILEQGYAPAGPAQESWLGAEGTGAEQRTHMKIAVIKAQ
;
A
#
# COMPACT_ATOMS: atom_id res chain seq x y z
N MET A 1 9.46 32.71 -15.87
CA MET A 1 8.35 33.20 -15.03
C MET A 1 7.17 32.30 -15.31
N LYS A 2 6.65 31.64 -14.26
CA LYS A 2 5.47 30.74 -14.19
C LYS A 2 5.61 29.30 -14.72
N HIS A 3 6.09 28.43 -13.82
CA HIS A 3 5.62 27.05 -13.65
C HIS A 3 5.58 26.82 -12.13
N GLU A 4 4.49 27.26 -11.50
CA GLU A 4 4.27 27.19 -10.05
C GLU A 4 2.75 27.31 -9.85
N GLU A 5 1.99 26.24 -10.14
CA GLU A 5 0.52 26.24 -9.90
C GLU A 5 -0.12 24.85 -9.73
N ASP A 6 0.60 23.72 -9.83
CA ASP A 6 0.00 22.37 -9.72
C ASP A 6 0.01 21.75 -8.31
N ASP A 7 0.68 22.34 -7.31
CA ASP A 7 0.82 21.73 -5.96
C ASP A 7 -0.35 22.05 -5.00
N LEU A 8 -1.25 22.98 -5.35
CA LEU A 8 -2.29 23.48 -4.44
C LEU A 8 -3.52 22.56 -4.31
N GLY A 9 -3.62 21.49 -5.11
CA GLY A 9 -4.76 20.58 -5.11
C GLY A 9 -4.75 19.58 -3.95
N ILE A 10 -3.56 19.09 -3.56
CA ILE A 10 -3.41 18.01 -2.58
C ILE A 10 -3.57 18.54 -1.14
N ASP A 11 -2.98 19.70 -0.84
CA ASP A 11 -3.08 20.32 0.49
C ASP A 11 -4.52 20.63 0.90
N ARG A 12 -5.37 20.99 -0.08
CA ARG A 12 -6.78 21.30 0.14
C ARG A 12 -7.65 20.07 0.40
N MET A 13 -7.21 18.90 -0.03
CA MET A 13 -7.85 17.62 0.28
C MET A 13 -7.53 17.17 1.71
N ILE A 14 -6.33 17.48 2.22
CA ILE A 14 -5.86 17.10 3.56
C ILE A 14 -6.61 17.88 4.66
N GLU A 15 -6.87 19.17 4.48
CA GLU A 15 -7.57 19.99 5.48
C GLU A 15 -9.03 19.57 5.74
N ASN A 16 -9.67 18.91 4.77
CA ASN A 16 -11.09 18.57 4.87
C ASN A 16 -11.39 17.20 5.51
N SER A 17 -10.37 16.37 5.81
CA SER A 17 -10.60 14.96 6.22
C SER A 17 -10.44 14.65 7.71
N THR A 18 -10.10 15.61 8.58
CA THR A 18 -9.65 15.33 9.97
C THR A 18 -10.66 15.62 11.08
N THR A 19 -11.97 15.61 10.83
CA THR A 19 -12.97 15.88 11.88
C THR A 19 -14.12 14.87 11.89
N SER A 20 -13.94 13.72 12.56
CA SER A 20 -15.08 12.96 13.10
C SER A 20 -14.65 12.16 14.34
N GLU A 21 -15.23 12.48 15.49
CA GLU A 21 -15.10 11.69 16.73
C GLU A 21 -15.91 10.39 16.63
N VAL A 22 -15.40 9.30 17.22
CA VAL A 22 -16.08 7.99 17.23
C VAL A 22 -16.97 7.88 18.47
N PRO A 23 -18.26 7.55 18.33
CA PRO A 23 -19.18 7.40 19.45
C PRO A 23 -18.77 6.32 20.48
N PRO A 24 -18.97 6.53 21.80
CA PRO A 24 -18.49 5.63 22.86
C PRO A 24 -19.11 4.22 22.86
N ASP A 25 -20.30 4.07 22.32
CA ASP A 25 -21.03 2.81 22.16
C ASP A 25 -20.40 1.91 21.09
N VAL A 26 -19.81 2.52 20.05
CA VAL A 26 -19.01 1.82 19.03
C VAL A 26 -17.72 1.28 19.65
N GLU A 27 -17.07 2.07 20.51
CA GLU A 27 -15.87 1.63 21.23
C GLU A 27 -16.16 0.46 22.18
N ALA A 28 -17.28 0.49 22.90
CA ALA A 28 -17.69 -0.59 23.79
C ALA A 28 -17.99 -1.90 23.04
N SER A 29 -18.69 -1.82 21.90
CA SER A 29 -19.00 -2.98 21.05
C SER A 29 -17.73 -3.61 20.47
N LEU A 30 -16.77 -2.79 20.03
CA LEU A 30 -15.47 -3.24 19.53
C LEU A 30 -14.66 -3.98 20.60
N ARG A 31 -14.65 -3.49 21.84
CA ARG A 31 -13.95 -4.15 22.96
C ARG A 31 -14.53 -5.53 23.26
N THR A 32 -15.85 -5.68 23.25
CA THR A 32 -16.52 -6.97 23.47
C THR A 32 -16.23 -7.96 22.33
N GLN A 33 -16.28 -7.51 21.08
CA GLN A 33 -15.94 -8.35 19.92
C GLN A 33 -14.46 -8.78 19.90
N LEU A 34 -13.56 -7.91 20.37
CA LEU A 34 -12.13 -8.21 20.51
C LEU A 34 -11.84 -9.28 21.58
N ALA A 35 -12.56 -9.25 22.70
CA ALA A 35 -12.45 -10.28 23.75
C ALA A 35 -12.94 -11.65 23.23
N ASP A 36 -14.06 -11.66 22.52
CA ASP A 36 -14.67 -12.86 21.96
C ASP A 36 -13.82 -13.52 20.85
N PHE A 37 -13.15 -12.69 20.06
CA PHE A 37 -12.23 -13.11 19.00
C PHE A 37 -10.93 -13.72 19.57
N ARG A 38 -10.40 -13.13 20.65
CA ARG A 38 -9.20 -13.64 21.34
C ARG A 38 -9.39 -15.05 21.88
N THR A 39 -10.55 -15.31 22.49
CA THR A 39 -10.93 -16.63 23.02
C THR A 39 -11.04 -17.69 21.90
N ARG A 40 -11.44 -17.29 20.68
CA ARG A 40 -11.53 -18.18 19.51
C ARG A 40 -10.18 -18.51 18.87
N ILE A 41 -9.23 -17.59 18.90
CA ILE A 41 -7.86 -17.81 18.40
C ILE A 41 -7.08 -18.74 19.34
N GLU A 42 -7.27 -18.62 20.65
CA GLU A 42 -6.57 -19.46 21.63
C GLU A 42 -7.02 -20.94 21.58
N HIS A 43 -8.20 -21.23 21.04
CA HIS A 43 -8.76 -22.58 20.97
C HIS A 43 -8.48 -23.36 19.66
N ASN A 44 -8.02 -22.70 18.60
CA ASN A 44 -7.74 -23.34 17.30
C ASN A 44 -6.27 -23.13 16.90
N ARG A 45 -5.42 -24.14 17.10
CA ARG A 45 -4.04 -24.18 16.56
C ARG A 45 -3.96 -25.09 15.33
N PRO A 46 -3.76 -24.54 14.11
CA PRO A 46 -3.22 -25.26 12.97
C PRO A 46 -1.71 -24.98 12.75
N GLY A 47 -1.06 -25.84 11.96
CA GLY A 47 0.39 -25.89 11.74
C GLY A 47 0.97 -24.83 10.80
N ARG A 48 2.28 -24.58 10.96
CA ARG A 48 3.07 -23.43 10.48
C ARG A 48 3.30 -23.26 8.97
N ILE A 49 2.81 -24.13 8.11
CA ILE A 49 2.92 -23.97 6.64
C ILE A 49 1.74 -23.14 6.09
N GLU A 50 0.64 -23.04 6.84
CA GLU A 50 -0.54 -22.29 6.42
C GLU A 50 -0.41 -20.77 6.58
N SER A 51 0.56 -20.25 7.35
CA SER A 51 0.59 -18.82 7.75
C SER A 51 1.14 -17.84 6.70
N LEU A 52 2.08 -18.26 5.85
CA LEU A 52 2.61 -17.42 4.75
C LEU A 52 1.54 -17.23 3.66
N VAL A 53 0.91 -18.34 3.29
CA VAL A 53 -0.20 -18.38 2.33
C VAL A 53 -1.46 -17.77 2.95
N MET A 54 -1.69 -17.87 4.26
CA MET A 54 -2.77 -17.14 4.95
C MET A 54 -2.52 -15.64 5.08
N GLY A 55 -1.29 -15.14 5.25
CA GLY A 55 -1.02 -13.69 5.38
C GLY A 55 -1.29 -12.91 4.08
N ILE A 56 -0.92 -13.49 2.94
CA ILE A 56 -1.28 -12.98 1.61
C ILE A 56 -2.78 -13.25 1.33
N ARG A 57 -3.30 -14.43 1.70
CA ARG A 57 -4.74 -14.74 1.58
C ARG A 57 -5.63 -13.87 2.45
N LEU A 58 -5.15 -13.36 3.59
CA LEU A 58 -5.91 -12.55 4.54
C LEU A 58 -5.72 -11.09 4.20
N SER A 59 -4.53 -10.53 3.95
CA SER A 59 -4.43 -9.11 3.54
C SER A 59 -5.24 -8.78 2.27
N LEU A 60 -5.34 -9.71 1.31
CA LEU A 60 -6.21 -9.60 0.13
C LEU A 60 -7.58 -10.25 0.32
N GLY A 61 -7.73 -11.15 1.29
CA GLY A 61 -8.99 -11.79 1.65
C GLY A 61 -9.64 -11.24 2.92
N LEU A 62 -9.25 -10.05 3.35
CA LEU A 62 -9.89 -9.23 4.38
C LEU A 62 -10.68 -8.12 3.67
N TYR A 63 -10.19 -7.68 2.51
CA TYR A 63 -11.07 -7.28 1.41
C TYR A 63 -12.05 -8.38 0.95
N ARG A 64 -12.08 -9.58 1.56
CA ARG A 64 -13.11 -10.58 1.24
C ARG A 64 -14.50 -10.23 1.77
N ASN A 65 -14.60 -9.35 2.77
CA ASN A 65 -15.90 -8.89 3.27
C ASN A 65 -16.27 -7.47 2.80
N GLY A 66 -15.35 -6.76 2.13
CA GLY A 66 -15.58 -5.46 1.51
C GLY A 66 -15.59 -5.49 -0.03
N ILE A 67 -14.72 -6.30 -0.64
CA ILE A 67 -14.56 -6.46 -2.10
C ILE A 67 -15.04 -7.86 -2.58
N ILE A 68 -14.86 -8.96 -1.83
CA ILE A 68 -15.33 -10.31 -2.26
C ILE A 68 -16.78 -10.62 -1.82
N GLY A 69 -17.51 -9.63 -1.30
CA GLY A 69 -18.97 -9.66 -1.35
C GLY A 69 -19.54 -9.49 -2.77
N LEU A 70 -18.74 -8.96 -3.71
CA LEU A 70 -19.22 -8.48 -5.01
C LEU A 70 -19.17 -9.50 -6.15
N ALA A 71 -18.71 -10.73 -5.93
CA ALA A 71 -18.66 -11.77 -6.96
C ALA A 71 -19.69 -12.87 -6.67
N GLY A 72 -20.98 -12.53 -6.73
CA GLY A 72 -22.02 -13.46 -6.32
C GLY A 72 -23.47 -13.08 -6.62
N ALA A 73 -23.79 -12.46 -7.76
CA ALA A 73 -25.05 -12.69 -8.49
C ALA A 73 -25.12 -11.82 -9.77
N ALA A 74 -24.76 -12.40 -10.91
CA ALA A 74 -25.39 -12.00 -12.16
C ALA A 74 -26.85 -12.46 -12.12
N ALA A 75 -27.74 -11.60 -11.64
CA ALA A 75 -29.18 -11.79 -11.75
C ALA A 75 -29.77 -10.60 -12.49
N VAL A 76 -30.01 -10.82 -13.78
CA VAL A 76 -30.86 -10.00 -14.65
C VAL A 76 -32.20 -9.78 -13.95
N ILE A 77 -32.54 -8.54 -13.61
CA ILE A 77 -33.93 -8.16 -13.33
C ILE A 77 -34.29 -6.93 -14.15
N THR A 78 -35.12 -7.20 -15.14
CA THR A 78 -35.98 -6.30 -15.89
C THR A 78 -36.87 -5.49 -14.94
N ALA A 79 -36.73 -4.17 -14.92
CA ALA A 79 -37.77 -3.28 -14.43
C ALA A 79 -37.83 -2.02 -15.30
N ALA A 80 -38.93 -1.91 -16.03
CA ALA A 80 -39.25 -0.78 -16.88
C ALA A 80 -39.46 0.48 -16.03
N PHE A 81 -38.54 1.44 -16.13
CA PHE A 81 -38.83 2.84 -15.88
C PHE A 81 -38.91 3.59 -17.20
N LEU A 82 -40.16 3.75 -17.64
CA LEU A 82 -40.57 4.78 -18.60
C LEU A 82 -40.34 6.13 -17.95
N PHE A 83 -39.39 6.93 -18.42
CA PHE A 83 -39.60 8.37 -18.61
C PHE A 83 -38.68 8.92 -19.72
N LEU A 84 -39.34 9.60 -20.65
CA LEU A 84 -38.81 10.32 -21.79
C LEU A 84 -37.99 11.51 -21.30
N ASN A 85 -36.68 11.43 -21.42
CA ASN A 85 -35.83 12.62 -21.55
C ASN A 85 -34.95 12.40 -22.80
N PRO A 86 -35.35 12.91 -23.98
CA PRO A 86 -34.56 12.81 -25.21
C PRO A 86 -33.34 13.76 -25.21
N GLY A 87 -32.81 14.12 -24.04
CA GLY A 87 -31.60 14.91 -23.91
C GLY A 87 -30.39 14.03 -24.24
N GLY A 88 -29.56 14.48 -25.19
CA GLY A 88 -28.42 13.74 -25.75
C GLY A 88 -27.30 13.35 -24.77
N SER A 89 -27.48 13.56 -23.47
CA SER A 89 -26.56 13.09 -22.42
C SER A 89 -26.53 11.57 -22.30
N GLY A 90 -27.66 10.89 -22.53
CA GLY A 90 -27.71 9.43 -22.56
C GLY A 90 -26.80 8.81 -23.64
N GLU A 91 -26.58 9.51 -24.75
CA GLU A 91 -25.66 9.06 -25.81
C GLU A 91 -24.20 9.15 -25.36
N VAL A 92 -23.83 10.18 -24.58
CA VAL A 92 -22.48 10.35 -24.04
C VAL A 92 -22.14 9.20 -23.09
N TYR A 93 -23.05 8.87 -22.17
CA TYR A 93 -22.89 7.72 -21.29
C TYR A 93 -22.82 6.42 -22.08
N ALA A 94 -23.76 6.18 -22.99
CA ALA A 94 -23.81 4.93 -23.75
C ALA A 94 -22.54 4.72 -24.58
N ALA A 95 -21.98 5.79 -25.16
CA ALA A 95 -20.71 5.74 -25.87
C ALA A 95 -19.53 5.39 -24.93
N ALA A 96 -19.47 5.99 -23.74
CA ALA A 96 -18.43 5.68 -22.75
C ALA A 96 -18.54 4.24 -22.23
N ALA A 97 -19.74 3.80 -21.86
CA ALA A 97 -20.01 2.42 -21.44
C ALA A 97 -19.63 1.42 -22.53
N HIS A 98 -20.05 1.65 -23.78
CA HIS A 98 -19.69 0.80 -24.91
C HIS A 98 -18.17 0.74 -25.14
N ARG A 99 -17.44 1.85 -25.02
CA ARG A 99 -15.97 1.88 -25.13
C ARG A 99 -15.31 1.05 -24.03
N LEU A 100 -15.77 1.17 -22.78
CA LEU A 100 -15.28 0.37 -21.65
C LEU A 100 -15.56 -1.13 -21.85
N GLN A 101 -16.76 -1.49 -22.28
CA GLN A 101 -17.17 -2.87 -22.56
C GLN A 101 -16.33 -3.52 -23.67
N GLN A 102 -16.05 -2.77 -24.75
CA GLN A 102 -15.31 -3.26 -25.92
C GLN A 102 -13.78 -3.18 -25.74
N ALA A 103 -13.29 -2.56 -24.67
CA ALA A 103 -11.87 -2.36 -24.45
C ALA A 103 -11.14 -3.71 -24.35
N ARG A 104 -10.13 -3.88 -25.22
CA ARG A 104 -9.16 -4.97 -25.12
C ARG A 104 -8.00 -4.64 -24.20
N THR A 105 -7.64 -3.36 -24.14
CA THR A 105 -6.62 -2.85 -23.24
C THR A 105 -7.23 -1.74 -22.40
N LEU A 106 -7.02 -1.81 -21.09
CA LEU A 106 -7.49 -0.82 -20.12
C LEU A 106 -6.37 -0.59 -19.09
N SER A 107 -6.05 0.66 -18.80
CA SER A 107 -5.25 1.03 -17.63
C SER A 107 -5.98 2.07 -16.79
N TYR A 108 -5.85 2.01 -15.47
CA TYR A 108 -6.43 2.97 -14.53
C TYR A 108 -5.70 2.92 -13.19
N SER A 109 -5.85 3.96 -12.38
CA SER A 109 -5.32 4.03 -11.01
C SER A 109 -6.48 4.04 -10.02
N ILE A 110 -6.40 3.24 -8.95
CA ILE A 110 -7.30 3.34 -7.81
C ILE A 110 -6.62 4.17 -6.73
N VAL A 111 -7.29 5.22 -6.27
CA VAL A 111 -6.90 6.04 -5.12
C VAL A 111 -7.94 5.86 -4.02
N LEU A 112 -7.47 5.49 -2.82
CA LEU A 112 -8.33 5.35 -1.65
C LEU A 112 -8.44 6.71 -0.95
N ASN A 113 -9.62 7.34 -0.98
CA ASN A 113 -9.82 8.72 -0.51
C ASN A 113 -9.46 8.95 0.98
N SER A 114 -9.45 7.90 1.79
CA SER A 114 -9.05 7.98 3.21
C SER A 114 -7.54 7.94 3.44
N ASN A 115 -6.74 7.61 2.41
CA ASN A 115 -5.29 7.58 2.51
C ASN A 115 -4.66 7.85 1.12
N PRO A 116 -4.34 9.11 0.78
CA PRO A 116 -3.84 9.49 -0.54
C PRO A 116 -2.48 8.85 -0.89
N TYR A 117 -1.83 8.18 0.05
CA TYR A 117 -0.52 7.55 -0.14
C TYR A 117 -0.59 6.14 -0.76
N VAL A 118 -1.79 5.56 -0.92
CA VAL A 118 -1.97 4.23 -1.50
C VAL A 118 -2.67 4.35 -2.86
N ALA A 119 -1.84 4.47 -3.91
CA ALA A 119 -2.29 4.35 -5.29
C ALA A 119 -1.93 2.95 -5.82
N VAL A 120 -2.87 2.34 -6.55
CA VAL A 120 -2.65 1.07 -7.24
C VAL A 120 -3.01 1.25 -8.71
N ASP A 121 -2.01 1.14 -9.57
CA ASP A 121 -2.16 1.17 -11.02
C ASP A 121 -2.48 -0.24 -11.51
N PHE A 122 -3.52 -0.33 -12.32
CA PHE A 122 -3.96 -1.53 -12.98
C PHE A 122 -3.76 -1.39 -14.48
N THR A 123 -3.35 -2.46 -15.12
CA THR A 123 -3.35 -2.60 -16.57
C THR A 123 -3.85 -3.98 -16.92
N HIS A 124 -4.79 -4.05 -17.85
CA HIS A 124 -5.34 -5.27 -18.41
C HIS A 124 -5.16 -5.25 -19.92
N GLN A 125 -4.74 -6.38 -20.48
CA GLN A 125 -4.70 -6.61 -21.92
C GLN A 125 -5.23 -8.02 -22.24
N ALA A 126 -6.33 -8.07 -22.98
CA ALA A 126 -6.89 -9.30 -23.49
C ALA A 126 -5.89 -10.01 -24.43
N PRO A 127 -5.80 -11.35 -24.41
CA PRO A 127 -6.73 -12.29 -23.77
C PRO A 127 -6.41 -12.69 -22.31
N GLY A 128 -5.48 -12.05 -21.60
CA GLY A 128 -5.21 -12.51 -20.23
C GLY A 128 -4.03 -11.90 -19.50
N PHE A 129 -3.43 -10.84 -20.03
CA PHE A 129 -2.35 -10.12 -19.36
C PHE A 129 -2.92 -9.12 -18.38
N GLN A 130 -2.35 -9.12 -17.18
CA GLN A 130 -2.67 -8.19 -16.12
C GLN A 130 -1.40 -7.71 -15.45
N ARG A 131 -1.42 -6.45 -15.06
CA ARG A 131 -0.40 -5.82 -14.26
C ARG A 131 -1.07 -5.01 -13.17
N LEU A 132 -0.55 -5.15 -11.97
CA LEU A 132 -0.92 -4.38 -10.80
C LEU A 132 0.38 -3.81 -10.24
N LYS A 133 0.49 -2.50 -10.16
CA LYS A 133 1.64 -1.80 -9.60
C LYS A 133 1.16 -0.92 -8.47
N CYS A 134 1.75 -1.10 -7.30
CA CYS A 134 1.40 -0.31 -6.15
C CYS A 134 2.46 0.78 -5.88
N SER A 135 2.04 1.93 -5.36
CA SER A 135 2.93 3.07 -5.02
C SER A 135 4.09 2.67 -4.10
N TRP A 136 3.83 1.76 -3.16
CA TRP A 136 4.78 1.10 -2.26
C TRP A 136 5.65 0.00 -2.92
N GLY A 137 5.98 0.12 -4.21
CA GLY A 137 7.07 -0.63 -4.86
C GLY A 137 6.85 -2.13 -5.06
N LEU A 138 5.63 -2.62 -4.88
CA LEU A 138 5.21 -3.97 -5.29
C LEU A 138 4.60 -3.91 -6.69
N GLU A 139 5.00 -4.81 -7.58
CA GLU A 139 4.34 -5.01 -8.86
C GLU A 139 4.08 -6.49 -9.11
N VAL A 140 2.89 -6.80 -9.61
CA VAL A 140 2.45 -8.15 -9.96
C VAL A 140 2.08 -8.14 -11.42
N ARG A 141 2.71 -9.01 -12.21
CA ARG A 141 2.36 -9.26 -13.60
C ARG A 141 1.82 -10.68 -13.71
N ALA A 142 0.74 -10.86 -14.45
CA ALA A 142 0.15 -12.15 -14.69
C ALA A 142 -0.17 -12.29 -16.18
N ASP A 143 0.15 -13.47 -16.72
CA ASP A 143 -0.30 -13.93 -18.02
C ASP A 143 -1.13 -15.20 -17.75
N SER A 144 -2.44 -15.02 -17.69
CA SER A 144 -3.37 -16.12 -17.40
C SER A 144 -3.45 -17.14 -18.54
N VAL A 145 -3.11 -16.77 -19.76
CA VAL A 145 -3.07 -17.69 -20.91
C VAL A 145 -1.84 -18.59 -20.82
N ALA A 146 -0.69 -18.04 -20.45
CA ALA A 146 0.54 -18.82 -20.23
C ALA A 146 0.61 -19.46 -18.83
N GLY A 147 -0.30 -19.12 -17.91
CA GLY A 147 -0.28 -19.57 -16.52
C GLY A 147 0.95 -19.05 -15.75
N LYS A 148 1.46 -17.88 -16.10
CA LYS A 148 2.68 -17.29 -15.52
C LYS A 148 2.36 -16.11 -14.63
N THR A 149 3.16 -15.94 -13.58
CA THR A 149 3.05 -14.79 -12.69
C THR A 149 4.41 -14.38 -12.18
N LEU A 150 4.68 -13.09 -12.28
CA LEU A 150 5.91 -12.46 -11.85
C LEU A 150 5.57 -11.43 -10.78
N ILE A 151 6.16 -11.58 -9.61
CA ILE A 151 6.04 -10.62 -8.51
C ILE A 151 7.39 -9.92 -8.39
N LEU A 152 7.36 -8.60 -8.51
CA LEU A 152 8.51 -7.71 -8.45
C LEU A 152 8.45 -6.90 -7.15
N PHE A 153 9.57 -6.85 -6.46
CA PHE A 153 9.82 -5.99 -5.32
C PHE A 153 10.84 -4.94 -5.75
N HIS A 154 10.35 -3.81 -6.26
CA HIS A 154 11.19 -2.78 -6.87
C HIS A 154 12.24 -2.24 -5.89
N TYR A 155 11.87 -2.07 -4.61
CA TYR A 155 12.77 -1.60 -3.57
C TYR A 155 14.00 -2.50 -3.35
N SER A 156 13.83 -3.82 -3.42
CA SER A 156 14.92 -4.77 -3.22
C SER A 156 15.54 -5.25 -4.51
N LYS A 157 15.05 -4.80 -5.67
CA LYS A 157 15.41 -5.35 -6.98
C LYS A 157 15.34 -6.87 -6.93
N GLN A 158 14.26 -7.39 -6.36
CA GLN A 158 14.04 -8.82 -6.21
C GLN A 158 12.77 -9.21 -6.94
N TYR A 159 12.72 -10.48 -7.34
CA TYR A 159 11.54 -11.03 -7.94
C TYR A 159 11.33 -12.48 -7.55
N LEU A 160 10.11 -12.95 -7.71
CA LEU A 160 9.78 -14.35 -7.66
C LEU A 160 8.72 -14.68 -8.71
N PHE A 161 8.74 -15.93 -9.17
CA PHE A 161 7.64 -16.47 -9.95
C PHE A 161 6.59 -17.04 -8.98
N GLY A 162 5.39 -16.48 -9.03
CA GLY A 162 4.26 -16.94 -8.24
C GLY A 162 3.70 -18.26 -8.77
N THR A 163 2.93 -18.96 -7.94
CA THR A 163 2.08 -20.06 -8.42
C THR A 163 0.80 -19.50 -9.04
N GLU A 164 0.17 -20.26 -9.95
CA GLU A 164 -1.12 -19.91 -10.55
C GLU A 164 -2.20 -19.61 -9.50
N ALA A 165 -2.16 -20.28 -8.33
CA ALA A 165 -3.10 -20.06 -7.24
C ALA A 165 -2.91 -18.70 -6.54
N GLU A 166 -1.66 -18.29 -6.31
CA GLU A 166 -1.32 -17.00 -5.68
C GLU A 166 -1.62 -15.84 -6.63
N ALA A 167 -1.31 -16.06 -7.91
CA ALA A 167 -1.65 -15.15 -9.00
C ALA A 167 -3.14 -14.92 -9.10
N LYS A 168 -3.92 -15.99 -9.22
CA LYS A 168 -5.38 -15.92 -9.31
C LYS A 168 -5.99 -15.14 -8.17
N GLN A 169 -5.42 -15.15 -6.97
CA GLN A 169 -5.98 -14.41 -5.86
C GLN A 169 -5.71 -12.90 -5.94
N LEU A 170 -4.47 -12.50 -6.24
CA LEU A 170 -4.08 -11.10 -6.41
C LEU A 170 -4.76 -10.44 -7.62
N VAL A 171 -4.92 -11.24 -8.66
CA VAL A 171 -5.37 -10.79 -9.98
C VAL A 171 -6.90 -10.82 -10.10
N ARG A 172 -7.57 -11.68 -9.34
CA ARG A 172 -9.03 -11.78 -9.35
C ARG A 172 -9.72 -10.47 -8.98
N SER A 173 -9.16 -9.66 -8.07
CA SER A 173 -9.73 -8.34 -7.79
C SER A 173 -9.62 -7.38 -8.98
N ALA A 174 -8.54 -7.48 -9.76
CA ALA A 174 -8.38 -6.72 -11.00
C ALA A 174 -9.35 -7.20 -12.09
N ASP A 175 -9.53 -8.52 -12.23
CA ASP A 175 -10.52 -9.11 -13.14
C ASP A 175 -11.95 -8.72 -12.76
N GLU A 176 -12.27 -8.72 -11.48
CA GLU A 176 -13.61 -8.35 -10.98
C GLU A 176 -13.90 -6.87 -11.25
N ALA A 177 -12.95 -5.98 -10.97
CA ALA A 177 -13.08 -4.56 -11.31
C ALA A 177 -13.22 -4.35 -12.84
N PHE A 178 -12.46 -5.09 -13.64
CA PHE A 178 -12.60 -5.03 -15.09
C PHE A 178 -13.92 -5.61 -15.60
N ALA A 179 -14.38 -6.71 -15.01
CA ALA A 179 -15.67 -7.30 -15.32
C ALA A 179 -16.80 -6.33 -14.98
N GLN A 180 -16.68 -5.54 -13.92
CA GLN A 180 -17.64 -4.49 -13.57
C GLN A 180 -17.75 -3.42 -14.67
N PHE A 181 -16.62 -2.95 -15.21
CA PHE A 181 -16.65 -2.03 -16.36
C PHE A 181 -17.30 -2.66 -17.59
N ARG A 182 -17.09 -3.96 -17.82
CA ARG A 182 -17.75 -4.71 -18.89
C ARG A 182 -19.22 -5.01 -18.64
N SER A 183 -19.68 -4.94 -17.40
CA SER A 183 -21.08 -5.14 -17.04
C SER A 183 -21.85 -3.84 -16.84
N LEU A 184 -21.25 -2.68 -17.12
CA LEU A 184 -21.96 -1.41 -17.05
C LEU A 184 -23.24 -1.47 -17.88
N PRO A 185 -24.39 -0.98 -17.38
CA PRO A 185 -25.62 -0.95 -18.16
C PRO A 185 -25.48 0.00 -19.36
N GLU A 186 -26.28 -0.21 -20.40
CA GLU A 186 -26.30 0.71 -21.57
C GLU A 186 -26.83 2.10 -21.23
N ARG A 187 -27.54 2.24 -20.09
CA ARG A 187 -28.08 3.51 -19.60
C ARG A 187 -27.76 3.68 -18.11
N ALA A 188 -27.41 4.91 -17.74
CA ALA A 188 -27.29 5.30 -16.34
C ALA A 188 -28.67 5.52 -15.71
N ASP A 189 -28.74 5.44 -14.38
CA ASP A 189 -29.97 5.69 -13.62
C ASP A 189 -30.28 7.19 -13.51
N GLU A 190 -29.24 8.01 -13.46
CA GLU A 190 -29.35 9.45 -13.22
C GLU A 190 -28.20 10.21 -13.90
N GLU A 191 -28.48 11.38 -14.43
CA GLU A 191 -27.47 12.34 -14.90
C GLU A 191 -27.19 13.35 -13.79
N LEU A 192 -25.92 13.49 -13.42
CA LEU A 192 -25.46 14.36 -12.33
C LEU A 192 -25.21 15.80 -12.77
N GLY A 193 -25.25 16.06 -14.09
CA GLY A 193 -25.02 17.35 -14.70
C GLY A 193 -23.57 17.53 -15.18
N GLU A 194 -23.21 18.79 -15.43
CA GLU A 194 -21.93 19.17 -16.00
C GLU A 194 -20.98 19.75 -14.97
N LYS A 195 -19.69 19.47 -15.14
CA LYS A 195 -18.59 20.05 -14.37
C LYS A 195 -17.50 20.51 -15.32
N ASN A 196 -16.91 21.68 -15.06
CA ASN A 196 -15.75 22.15 -15.82
C ASN A 196 -14.49 21.98 -14.96
N GLU A 197 -13.58 21.10 -15.39
CA GLU A 197 -12.33 20.79 -14.69
C GLU A 197 -11.20 20.67 -15.72
N ASP A 198 -10.03 21.25 -15.44
CA ASP A 198 -8.83 21.12 -16.28
C ASP A 198 -9.06 21.38 -17.79
N ARG A 199 -9.92 22.37 -18.09
CA ARG A 199 -10.35 22.74 -19.46
C ARG A 199 -11.17 21.67 -20.19
N LYS A 200 -11.64 20.65 -19.48
CA LYS A 200 -12.62 19.67 -19.93
C LYS A 200 -14.00 20.05 -19.42
N THR A 201 -15.02 19.70 -20.20
CA THR A 201 -16.41 19.70 -19.74
C THR A 201 -16.81 18.26 -19.50
N LEU A 202 -16.89 17.87 -18.23
CA LEU A 202 -17.28 16.54 -17.79
C LEU A 202 -18.79 16.48 -17.61
N VAL A 203 -19.40 15.37 -18.01
CA VAL A 203 -20.80 15.04 -17.72
C VAL A 203 -20.81 13.85 -16.78
N GLY A 204 -21.46 14.00 -15.62
CA GLY A 204 -21.54 12.97 -14.61
C GLY A 204 -22.77 12.10 -14.79
N PHE A 205 -22.61 10.79 -14.59
CA PHE A 205 -23.69 9.80 -14.67
C PHE A 205 -23.62 8.86 -13.50
N ARG A 206 -24.76 8.56 -12.89
CA ARG A 206 -24.86 7.67 -11.74
C ARG A 206 -25.48 6.34 -12.12
N VAL A 207 -24.80 5.28 -11.72
CA VAL A 207 -25.26 3.89 -11.77
C VAL A 207 -25.35 3.38 -10.34
N ARG A 208 -26.49 2.80 -9.97
CA ARG A 208 -26.76 2.18 -8.68
C ARG A 208 -26.77 0.68 -8.86
N ASP A 209 -26.07 -0.02 -7.98
CA ASP A 209 -26.17 -1.46 -7.84
C ASP A 209 -26.62 -1.81 -6.41
N ASN A 210 -26.68 -3.10 -6.09
CA ASN A 210 -27.13 -3.56 -4.76
C ASN A 210 -26.18 -3.17 -3.64
N ASP A 211 -24.92 -2.83 -3.96
CA ASP A 211 -23.82 -2.71 -3.00
C ASP A 211 -23.23 -1.29 -2.95
N GLY A 212 -23.65 -0.40 -3.85
CA GLY A 212 -23.16 0.97 -3.89
C GLY A 212 -23.70 1.87 -5.00
N ILE A 213 -23.01 3.00 -5.11
CA ILE A 213 -23.25 4.05 -6.10
C ILE A 213 -21.94 4.23 -6.88
N THR A 214 -22.03 4.16 -8.20
CA THR A 214 -20.92 4.42 -9.12
C THR A 214 -21.23 5.65 -9.95
N ASP A 215 -20.49 6.73 -9.74
CA ASP A 215 -20.60 7.97 -10.49
C ASP A 215 -19.48 8.03 -11.54
N ILE A 216 -19.85 7.98 -12.81
CA ILE A 216 -18.93 7.99 -13.95
C ILE A 216 -18.91 9.38 -14.56
N TRP A 217 -17.73 9.97 -14.64
CA TRP A 217 -17.53 11.28 -15.27
C TRP A 217 -16.91 11.09 -16.66
N VAL A 218 -17.57 11.63 -17.67
CA VAL A 218 -17.18 11.47 -19.08
C VAL A 218 -16.83 12.82 -19.66
N ASP A 219 -15.67 12.94 -20.31
CA ASP A 219 -15.34 14.13 -21.09
C ASP A 219 -16.29 14.22 -22.29
N ARG A 220 -17.10 15.28 -22.32
CA ARG A 220 -18.09 15.50 -23.37
C ARG A 220 -17.47 15.56 -24.77
N ALA A 221 -16.28 16.15 -24.90
CA ALA A 221 -15.67 16.38 -26.20
C ALA A 221 -15.20 15.06 -26.84
N SER A 222 -14.56 14.21 -26.05
CA SER A 222 -13.97 12.96 -26.53
C SER A 222 -14.88 11.74 -26.38
N GLY A 223 -15.85 11.80 -25.45
CA GLY A 223 -16.69 10.68 -25.03
C GLY A 223 -15.90 9.61 -24.26
N TYR A 224 -14.71 9.92 -23.76
CA TYR A 224 -13.92 9.00 -22.93
C TYR A 224 -14.25 9.20 -21.45
N PRO A 225 -14.28 8.11 -20.67
CA PRO A 225 -14.34 8.21 -19.21
C PRO A 225 -13.10 8.93 -18.69
N ASP A 226 -13.29 9.91 -17.82
CA ASP A 226 -12.22 10.66 -17.18
C ASP A 226 -11.85 10.02 -15.84
N HIS A 227 -12.85 9.91 -14.96
CA HIS A 227 -12.74 9.24 -13.67
C HIS A 227 -14.07 8.61 -13.23
N VAL A 228 -14.00 7.77 -12.20
CA VAL A 228 -15.16 7.12 -11.58
C VAL A 228 -15.06 7.24 -10.05
N ASP A 229 -16.12 7.76 -9.43
CA ASP A 229 -16.27 7.80 -7.99
C ASP A 229 -17.17 6.65 -7.53
N ILE A 230 -16.68 5.81 -6.62
CA ILE A 230 -17.43 4.67 -6.10
C ILE A 230 -17.71 4.90 -4.62
N THR A 231 -19.00 4.89 -4.26
CA THR A 231 -19.48 4.94 -2.89
C THR A 231 -20.06 3.57 -2.52
N ILE A 232 -19.41 2.87 -1.60
CA ILE A 232 -19.85 1.56 -1.12
C ILE A 232 -20.78 1.75 0.07
N LEU A 233 -22.00 1.22 -0.06
CA LEU A 233 -23.08 1.37 0.92
C LEU A 233 -23.44 0.00 1.51
N GLN A 234 -22.71 -0.44 2.53
CA GLN A 234 -23.03 -1.68 3.23
C GLN A 234 -23.82 -1.41 4.51
N SER A 235 -24.98 -2.06 4.64
CA SER A 235 -25.85 -1.91 5.81
C SER A 235 -25.10 -2.23 7.10
N GLY A 236 -25.10 -1.28 8.05
CA GLY A 236 -24.40 -1.41 9.33
C GLY A 236 -22.88 -1.22 9.27
N LYS A 237 -22.31 -0.83 8.13
CA LYS A 237 -20.88 -0.50 7.99
C LYS A 237 -20.67 0.98 7.63
N PRO A 238 -19.48 1.55 7.92
CA PRO A 238 -19.12 2.88 7.44
C PRO A 238 -19.21 2.98 5.92
N VAL A 239 -19.56 4.18 5.42
CA VAL A 239 -19.50 4.48 3.99
C VAL A 239 -18.04 4.54 3.57
N HIS A 240 -17.68 3.79 2.54
CA HIS A 240 -16.35 3.82 1.94
C HIS A 240 -16.42 4.50 0.58
N GLN A 241 -15.46 5.38 0.30
CA GLN A 241 -15.31 6.06 -0.98
C GLN A 241 -13.98 5.69 -1.63
N MET A 242 -14.04 5.45 -2.93
CA MET A 242 -12.91 5.11 -3.77
C MET A 242 -13.00 5.92 -5.05
N LYS A 243 -11.84 6.35 -5.56
CA LYS A 243 -11.76 7.04 -6.84
C LYS A 243 -10.92 6.22 -7.82
N ILE A 244 -11.43 6.06 -9.03
CA ILE A 244 -10.70 5.49 -10.16
C ILE A 244 -10.35 6.62 -11.10
N ASP A 245 -9.05 6.84 -11.28
CA ASP A 245 -8.48 7.90 -12.10
C ASP A 245 -7.62 7.32 -13.24
N ASN A 246 -7.10 8.21 -14.09
CA ASN A 246 -6.15 7.87 -15.17
C ASN A 246 -6.66 6.75 -16.09
N ILE A 247 -7.96 6.76 -16.40
CA ILE A 247 -8.58 5.73 -17.24
C ILE A 247 -8.11 5.92 -18.69
N ARG A 248 -7.45 4.89 -19.25
CA ARG A 248 -6.98 4.89 -20.64
C ARG A 248 -7.39 3.60 -21.33
N LEU A 249 -7.85 3.73 -22.58
CA LEU A 249 -8.42 2.62 -23.36
C LEU A 249 -7.67 2.41 -24.67
N GLY A 250 -7.49 1.14 -25.06
CA GLY A 250 -6.88 0.78 -26.34
C GLY A 250 -5.46 1.35 -26.48
N ASP A 251 -5.21 2.09 -27.56
CA ASP A 251 -3.89 2.66 -27.87
C ASP A 251 -3.43 3.75 -26.89
N GLN A 252 -4.33 4.26 -26.03
CA GLN A 252 -3.97 5.20 -24.97
C GLN A 252 -3.42 4.49 -23.73
N ALA A 253 -3.72 3.20 -23.55
CA ALA A 253 -3.27 2.46 -22.39
C ALA A 253 -1.76 2.20 -22.48
N GLU A 254 -1.08 2.34 -21.34
CA GLU A 254 0.35 2.06 -21.25
C GLU A 254 0.55 0.53 -21.24
N ILE A 255 1.12 -0.01 -22.31
CA ILE A 255 1.39 -1.45 -22.47
C ILE A 255 2.82 -1.78 -21.97
N ASP A 256 3.61 -0.75 -21.64
CA ASP A 256 4.96 -0.93 -21.13
C ASP A 256 4.93 -1.67 -19.79
N GLY A 257 5.82 -2.67 -19.67
CA GLY A 257 5.92 -3.50 -18.47
C GLY A 257 4.93 -4.66 -18.40
N LEU A 258 4.27 -5.05 -19.49
CA LEU A 258 3.52 -6.31 -19.56
C LEU A 258 4.39 -7.55 -19.84
N ASP A 259 5.68 -7.35 -20.08
CA ASP A 259 6.63 -8.45 -20.22
C ASP A 259 6.75 -9.26 -18.92
N MET A 260 6.77 -10.59 -19.08
CA MET A 260 6.96 -11.55 -17.99
C MET A 260 8.43 -11.81 -17.68
N GLU A 261 9.35 -11.16 -18.40
CA GLU A 261 10.76 -11.11 -18.04
C GLU A 261 11.01 -10.08 -16.91
N PRO A 262 11.67 -10.49 -15.81
CA PRO A 262 12.09 -9.56 -14.78
C PRO A 262 13.15 -8.60 -15.34
N PRO A 263 13.23 -7.35 -14.84
CA PRO A 263 14.29 -6.44 -15.26
C PRO A 263 15.67 -7.04 -14.99
N SER A 264 16.63 -6.76 -15.87
CA SER A 264 17.95 -7.43 -15.86
C SER A 264 18.78 -7.19 -14.59
N ASP A 265 18.49 -6.11 -13.86
CA ASP A 265 19.14 -5.77 -12.60
C ASP A 265 18.44 -6.38 -11.37
N TYR A 266 17.45 -7.25 -11.57
CA TYR A 266 16.69 -7.90 -10.49
C TYR A 266 17.26 -9.30 -10.19
N THR A 267 17.13 -9.70 -8.92
CA THR A 267 17.64 -10.97 -8.40
C THR A 267 16.49 -11.90 -7.99
N LEU A 268 16.57 -13.16 -8.41
CA LEU A 268 15.55 -14.15 -8.07
C LEU A 268 15.62 -14.48 -6.58
N ILE A 269 14.49 -14.40 -5.89
CA ILE A 269 14.34 -14.92 -4.52
C ILE A 269 14.34 -16.46 -4.62
N SER A 270 15.49 -17.07 -4.39
CA SER A 270 15.66 -18.52 -4.48
C SER A 270 14.82 -19.27 -3.43
N LYS A 271 13.97 -20.21 -3.88
CA LYS A 271 13.13 -21.08 -3.02
C LYS A 271 13.92 -21.83 -1.92
N THR A 272 15.21 -22.06 -2.13
CA THR A 272 16.09 -22.74 -1.15
C THR A 272 16.26 -21.93 0.15
N GLU A 273 16.11 -20.60 0.11
CA GLU A 273 16.11 -19.78 1.34
C GLU A 273 14.82 -19.95 2.16
N GLN A 274 13.70 -20.38 1.56
CA GLN A 274 12.44 -20.70 2.25
C GLN A 274 12.46 -22.12 2.87
N ALA A 275 12.99 -23.12 2.17
CA ALA A 275 13.05 -24.49 2.69
C ALA A 275 14.07 -24.65 3.84
N SER A 276 15.14 -23.85 3.85
CA SER A 276 16.20 -23.95 4.87
C SER A 276 15.79 -23.43 6.25
N SER A 277 14.71 -22.64 6.36
CA SER A 277 14.12 -22.27 7.66
C SER A 277 13.18 -23.34 8.22
N GLU A 278 12.64 -24.21 7.37
CA GLU A 278 11.72 -25.29 7.79
C GLU A 278 12.46 -26.55 8.25
N ALA A 279 13.62 -26.86 7.65
CA ALA A 279 14.35 -28.11 7.92
C ALA A 279 15.20 -28.12 9.22
N ARG A 280 15.24 -27.04 10.01
CA ARG A 280 16.07 -26.98 11.26
C ARG A 280 15.28 -26.88 12.56
N GLY A 281 13.96 -27.06 12.50
CA GLY A 281 13.12 -27.13 13.69
C GLY A 281 12.65 -28.55 13.96
N PHE A 282 13.54 -29.50 14.27
CA PHE A 282 13.29 -30.69 15.11
C PHE A 282 14.53 -31.60 15.05
N ASP A 283 15.50 -31.38 15.94
CA ASP A 283 16.32 -32.49 16.43
C ASP A 283 16.79 -32.16 17.85
N THR A 284 16.11 -32.78 18.82
CA THR A 284 16.48 -32.72 20.24
C THR A 284 16.85 -34.15 20.64
N ALA A 285 18.12 -34.52 20.53
CA ALA A 285 18.70 -35.59 21.35
C ALA A 285 20.23 -35.50 21.37
N GLN A 286 20.74 -35.43 22.59
CA GLN A 286 22.12 -35.59 23.05
C GLN A 286 22.97 -36.60 22.24
N THR A 287 24.27 -36.31 22.11
CA THR A 287 25.33 -37.14 22.72
C THR A 287 26.65 -36.35 22.82
N THR A 288 27.14 -36.26 24.05
CA THR A 288 28.44 -35.78 24.48
C THR A 288 29.57 -36.65 23.93
N ARG A 289 30.67 -36.05 23.46
CA ARG A 289 32.06 -36.51 23.73
C ARG A 289 33.12 -35.53 23.22
N HIS A 290 34.15 -35.38 24.04
CA HIS A 290 35.38 -34.63 23.82
C HIS A 290 36.11 -35.00 22.52
N SER A 291 36.64 -34.00 21.81
CA SER A 291 38.01 -34.06 21.27
C SER A 291 38.51 -32.67 20.88
N THR A 292 39.77 -32.46 21.21
CA THR A 292 40.64 -31.31 20.97
C THR A 292 41.14 -31.19 19.53
N ALA A 293 41.53 -29.96 19.18
CA ALA A 293 42.55 -29.53 18.21
C ALA A 293 42.14 -29.22 16.74
N ALA A 294 42.40 -27.94 16.42
CA ALA A 294 43.08 -27.39 15.25
C ALA A 294 42.40 -27.36 13.86
N GLU A 295 42.31 -26.11 13.38
CA GLU A 295 42.49 -25.62 12.01
C GLU A 295 41.51 -26.06 10.89
N GLY A 296 40.78 -25.06 10.40
CA GLY A 296 39.97 -25.13 9.20
C GLY A 296 38.92 -24.02 9.15
N ARG A 297 39.33 -22.74 9.14
CA ARG A 297 38.39 -21.63 8.87
C ARG A 297 38.00 -21.69 7.39
N ALA A 298 36.92 -22.39 7.10
CA ALA A 298 36.28 -22.36 5.79
C ALA A 298 35.74 -20.94 5.52
N PRO A 299 36.03 -20.34 4.36
CA PRO A 299 35.40 -19.09 3.95
C PRO A 299 33.98 -19.38 3.44
N GLY A 300 32.99 -18.66 3.95
CA GLY A 300 31.71 -18.52 3.23
C GLY A 300 30.44 -19.06 3.88
N SER A 301 30.36 -19.20 5.21
CA SER A 301 29.04 -19.28 5.85
C SER A 301 28.33 -17.94 5.66
N LYS A 302 27.43 -17.83 4.67
CA LYS A 302 26.49 -16.71 4.55
C LYS A 302 25.81 -16.54 5.91
N GLN A 303 26.17 -15.49 6.64
CA GLN A 303 25.66 -15.24 7.97
C GLN A 303 24.18 -14.91 7.83
N GLN A 304 23.32 -15.89 8.13
CA GLN A 304 21.88 -15.74 8.05
C GLN A 304 21.47 -14.72 9.11
N LEU A 305 20.92 -13.58 8.66
CA LEU A 305 20.40 -12.57 9.57
C LEU A 305 19.28 -13.20 10.43
N PRO A 306 19.17 -12.83 11.72
CA PRO A 306 18.05 -13.27 12.53
C PRO A 306 16.73 -12.80 11.89
N PRO A 307 15.64 -13.58 12.03
CA PRO A 307 14.35 -13.21 11.46
C PRO A 307 13.86 -11.89 12.08
N ILE A 308 13.43 -10.96 11.23
CA ILE A 308 12.81 -9.71 11.67
C ILE A 308 11.34 -10.00 11.94
N VAL A 309 10.92 -9.85 13.20
CA VAL A 309 9.52 -9.99 13.62
C VAL A 309 9.01 -8.63 14.04
N ALA A 310 8.03 -8.10 13.30
CA ALA A 310 7.39 -6.84 13.62
C ALA A 310 6.60 -6.97 14.93
N ARG A 311 6.64 -5.94 15.76
CA ARG A 311 5.81 -5.82 16.95
C ARG A 311 4.76 -4.75 16.68
N ILE A 312 3.49 -5.10 16.88
CA ILE A 312 2.38 -4.16 16.69
C ILE A 312 2.07 -3.47 18.01
N ARG A 313 2.12 -2.13 18.01
CA ARG A 313 1.88 -1.31 19.21
C ARG A 313 1.17 -0.02 18.84
N THR A 314 0.46 0.56 19.80
CA THR A 314 -0.04 1.92 19.64
C THR A 314 1.03 2.89 20.12
N GLU A 315 1.52 3.72 19.21
CA GLU A 315 2.39 4.84 19.55
C GLU A 315 1.54 6.01 20.06
N PRO A 316 1.88 6.62 21.21
CA PRO A 316 1.17 7.79 21.69
C PRO A 316 1.37 8.98 20.74
N GLU A 317 0.47 9.94 20.86
CA GLU A 317 0.64 11.25 20.24
C GLU A 317 1.96 11.88 20.70
N LYS A 318 2.66 12.56 19.78
CA LYS A 318 3.93 13.21 20.09
C LYS A 318 4.16 14.43 19.20
N THR A 319 4.77 15.47 19.77
CA THR A 319 5.27 16.60 19.01
C THR A 319 6.66 16.30 18.46
N VAL A 320 6.90 16.60 17.19
CA VAL A 320 8.19 16.46 16.54
C VAL A 320 8.62 17.77 15.91
N ILE A 321 9.93 18.01 15.87
CA ILE A 321 10.54 18.97 14.95
C ILE A 321 11.14 18.20 13.78
N VAL A 322 10.86 18.64 12.56
CA VAL A 322 11.31 17.98 11.33
C VAL A 322 11.96 18.97 10.37
N LEU A 323 12.84 18.44 9.52
CA LEU A 323 13.41 19.11 8.37
C LEU A 323 13.12 18.25 7.14
N GLY A 324 12.26 18.76 6.24
CA GLY A 324 12.01 18.15 4.94
C GLY A 324 13.23 18.27 4.02
N MET A 325 13.50 17.20 3.27
CA MET A 325 14.63 17.04 2.37
C MET A 325 14.16 16.47 1.03
N SER A 326 14.85 16.89 -0.03
CA SER A 326 14.70 16.32 -1.37
C SER A 326 16.06 15.95 -1.92
N GLY A 327 16.22 14.76 -2.46
CA GLY A 327 17.48 14.26 -3.02
C GLY A 327 18.05 13.05 -2.27
N PRO A 328 19.33 12.71 -2.51
CA PRO A 328 19.94 11.46 -2.04
C PRO A 328 19.91 11.26 -0.53
N HIS A 329 19.68 10.01 -0.10
CA HIS A 329 19.67 9.60 1.31
C HIS A 329 21.05 9.69 1.97
N GLU A 330 22.13 9.85 1.20
CA GLU A 330 23.47 10.05 1.74
C GLU A 330 23.58 11.34 2.59
N GLN A 331 22.62 12.26 2.48
CA GLN A 331 22.58 13.51 3.25
C GLN A 331 21.98 13.38 4.66
N HIS A 332 21.59 12.18 5.12
CA HIS A 332 20.93 12.00 6.43
C HIS A 332 21.71 12.62 7.59
N LEU A 333 23.02 12.34 7.69
CA LEU A 333 23.84 12.81 8.80
C LEU A 333 23.93 14.34 8.83
N GLU A 334 24.07 14.97 7.66
CA GLU A 334 24.07 16.43 7.55
C GLU A 334 22.71 17.02 7.94
N ALA A 335 21.61 16.43 7.47
CA ALA A 335 20.27 16.88 7.79
C ALA A 335 19.97 16.74 9.30
N ILE A 336 20.37 15.64 9.94
CA ILE A 336 20.25 15.44 11.39
C ILE A 336 21.04 16.51 12.13
N ALA A 337 22.30 16.76 11.75
CA ALA A 337 23.15 17.78 12.37
C ALA A 337 22.52 19.19 12.27
N ARG A 338 21.80 19.49 11.18
CA ARG A 338 21.05 20.75 11.03
C ARG A 338 19.90 20.86 12.03
N VAL A 339 19.12 19.78 12.24
CA VAL A 339 18.04 19.77 13.25
C VAL A 339 18.61 19.86 14.67
N GLU A 340 19.71 19.18 14.97
CA GLU A 340 20.40 19.28 16.26
C GLU A 340 20.91 20.70 16.54
N ALA A 341 21.48 21.36 15.53
CA ALA A 341 21.93 22.74 15.65
C ALA A 341 20.76 23.69 15.97
N GLU A 342 19.59 23.47 15.35
CA GLU A 342 18.38 24.24 15.63
C GLU A 342 17.85 24.00 17.05
N LEU A 343 17.75 22.74 17.47
CA LEU A 343 17.37 22.37 18.83
C LEU A 343 18.27 23.04 19.88
N LYS A 344 19.59 22.97 19.65
CA LYS A 344 20.58 23.60 20.52
C LYS A 344 20.43 25.12 20.56
N ARG A 345 20.24 25.76 19.40
CA ARG A 345 20.04 27.21 19.28
C ARG A 345 18.78 27.66 20.03
N SER A 346 17.72 26.87 19.97
CA SER A 346 16.43 27.15 20.59
C SER A 346 16.35 26.69 22.05
N GLY A 347 17.43 26.11 22.61
CA GLY A 347 17.47 25.62 23.99
C GLY A 347 16.52 24.44 24.25
N VAL A 348 16.13 23.72 23.20
CA VAL A 348 15.20 22.59 23.29
C VAL A 348 16.00 21.29 23.40
N LYS A 349 15.69 20.50 24.42
CA LYS A 349 16.24 19.15 24.57
C LYS A 349 15.31 18.14 23.86
N PRO A 350 15.81 17.29 22.95
CA PRO A 350 14.99 16.24 22.35
C PRO A 350 14.55 15.22 23.41
N LEU A 351 13.35 14.67 23.23
CA LEU A 351 12.75 13.64 24.09
C LEU A 351 13.14 12.22 23.69
N GLY A 352 13.77 12.05 22.54
CA GLY A 352 14.19 10.75 22.02
C GLY A 352 15.21 10.89 20.90
N GLU A 353 15.47 9.77 20.25
CA GLU A 353 16.45 9.63 19.17
C GLU A 353 16.03 10.34 17.88
N PRO A 354 16.99 10.66 17.00
CA PRO A 354 16.66 11.11 15.65
C PRO A 354 15.91 10.02 14.90
N PHE A 355 15.07 10.45 13.97
CA PHE A 355 14.43 9.57 13.01
C PHE A 355 14.48 10.17 11.61
N GLY A 356 14.39 9.31 10.60
CA GLY A 356 14.06 9.68 9.22
C GLY A 356 12.73 9.05 8.81
N GLN A 357 11.91 9.80 8.06
CA GLN A 357 10.71 9.29 7.38
C GLN A 357 10.88 9.38 5.86
N TYR A 358 10.52 8.31 5.15
CA TYR A 358 10.70 8.16 3.71
C TYR A 358 9.35 8.10 3.02
N TYR A 359 9.09 9.10 2.17
CA TYR A 359 7.82 9.21 1.45
C TYR A 359 7.83 8.47 0.12
N ASN A 360 9.00 8.28 -0.48
CA ASN A 360 9.17 7.57 -1.74
C ASN A 360 10.52 6.81 -1.78
N ALA A 361 10.87 6.24 -2.93
CA ALA A 361 12.05 5.41 -3.08
C ALA A 361 13.33 6.24 -3.16
N ALA A 362 14.42 5.74 -2.56
CA ALA A 362 15.75 6.31 -2.76
C ALA A 362 16.19 6.32 -4.25
N THR A 363 15.56 5.48 -5.08
CA THR A 363 15.80 5.38 -6.52
C THR A 363 14.92 6.31 -7.35
N ASP A 364 13.95 7.00 -6.74
CA ASP A 364 13.16 7.98 -7.48
C ASP A 364 14.05 9.12 -7.97
N PRO A 365 13.71 9.80 -9.09
CA PRO A 365 14.50 10.91 -9.61
C PRO A 365 14.65 12.06 -8.60
N LEU A 366 13.69 12.19 -7.69
CA LEU A 366 13.70 13.14 -6.59
C LEU A 366 13.16 12.47 -5.32
N PRO A 367 14.03 11.79 -4.54
CA PRO A 367 13.60 11.19 -3.29
C PRO A 367 13.16 12.27 -2.30
N LEU A 368 12.04 12.05 -1.62
CA LEU A 368 11.43 12.93 -0.64
C LEU A 368 11.46 12.21 0.72
N TRP A 369 12.06 12.87 1.69
CA TRP A 369 12.22 12.33 3.03
C TRP A 369 12.34 13.49 4.03
N GLU A 370 12.17 13.20 5.31
CA GLU A 370 12.42 14.16 6.37
C GLU A 370 13.23 13.52 7.49
N VAL A 371 13.94 14.34 8.26
CA VAL A 371 14.56 13.94 9.52
C VAL A 371 14.06 14.79 10.67
N GLY A 372 13.99 14.22 11.86
CA GLY A 372 13.47 14.94 13.00
C GLY A 372 13.78 14.33 14.34
N PHE A 373 13.30 15.00 15.38
CA PHE A 373 13.39 14.57 16.77
C PHE A 373 12.03 14.74 17.45
N PRO A 374 11.65 13.82 18.36
CA PRO A 374 10.60 14.08 19.33
C PRO A 374 10.99 15.24 20.26
N VAL A 375 10.09 16.19 20.48
CA VAL A 375 10.32 17.38 21.31
C VAL A 375 9.16 17.63 22.28
N PRO A 376 9.35 18.41 23.35
CA PRO A 376 8.26 18.84 24.21
C PRO A 376 7.17 19.60 23.43
N ALA A 377 5.92 19.51 23.88
CA ALA A 377 4.83 20.32 23.35
C ALA A 377 5.10 21.82 23.55
N GLY A 378 4.60 22.65 22.63
CA GLY A 378 4.76 24.11 22.67
C GLY A 378 6.10 24.63 22.12
N VAL A 379 6.98 23.75 21.64
CA VAL A 379 8.18 24.14 20.89
C VAL A 379 7.76 24.85 19.60
N THR A 380 8.52 25.89 19.24
CA THR A 380 8.40 26.59 17.96
C THR A 380 9.71 26.42 17.20
N ALA A 381 9.62 26.39 15.87
CA ALA A 381 10.78 26.30 15.00
C ALA A 381 10.72 27.40 13.94
N ARG A 382 11.90 27.80 13.45
CA ARG A 382 12.00 28.72 12.31
C ARG A 382 12.13 27.91 11.03
N ALA A 383 11.56 28.41 9.94
CA ALA A 383 11.81 27.84 8.62
C ALA A 383 13.33 27.66 8.38
N PRO A 384 13.75 26.55 7.75
CA PRO A 384 12.93 25.53 7.09
C PRO A 384 12.45 24.40 8.02
N PHE A 385 12.63 24.53 9.34
CA PHE A 385 12.18 23.53 10.29
C PHE A 385 10.69 23.70 10.61
N GLU A 386 10.00 22.59 10.76
CA GLU A 386 8.58 22.56 11.10
C GLU A 386 8.36 21.80 12.41
N VAL A 387 7.41 22.28 13.21
CA VAL A 387 6.93 21.55 14.38
C VAL A 387 5.57 20.96 14.04
N ARG A 388 5.44 19.64 14.13
CA ARG A 388 4.21 18.92 13.81
C ARG A 388 3.79 18.05 14.98
N ASN A 389 2.48 17.84 15.07
CA ASN A 389 1.92 16.87 16.00
C ASN A 389 1.66 15.56 15.26
N MET A 390 2.29 14.47 15.69
CA MET A 390 2.02 13.14 15.17
C MET A 390 0.93 12.51 16.02
N PRO A 391 -0.24 12.17 15.44
CA PRO A 391 -1.35 11.64 16.20
C PRO A 391 -1.03 10.26 16.74
N ARG A 392 -1.77 9.87 17.78
CA ARG A 392 -1.78 8.50 18.30
C ARG A 392 -2.07 7.52 17.15
N THR A 393 -1.12 6.64 16.86
CA THR A 393 -1.15 5.79 15.66
C THR A 393 -0.80 4.36 16.00
N LEU A 394 -1.46 3.39 15.35
CA LEU A 394 -1.04 1.99 15.41
C LEU A 394 0.16 1.79 14.48
N VAL A 395 1.26 1.25 15.02
CA VAL A 395 2.51 1.07 14.29
C VAL A 395 2.99 -0.37 14.38
N ALA A 396 3.67 -0.80 13.33
CA ALA A 396 4.58 -1.92 13.40
C ALA A 396 5.99 -1.40 13.66
N GLU A 397 6.76 -2.07 14.52
CA GLU A 397 8.14 -1.72 14.82
C GLU A 397 9.05 -2.96 14.91
N ALA A 398 10.32 -2.83 14.56
CA ALA A 398 11.33 -3.86 14.77
C ALA A 398 12.71 -3.24 14.99
N ASP A 399 13.54 -3.89 15.81
CA ASP A 399 14.95 -3.51 15.98
C ASP A 399 15.83 -4.44 15.16
N VAL A 400 16.67 -3.85 14.31
CA VAL A 400 17.70 -4.58 13.58
C VAL A 400 19.04 -4.26 14.21
N VAL A 401 19.73 -5.30 14.68
CA VAL A 401 21.09 -5.19 15.24
C VAL A 401 22.10 -5.44 14.13
N GLY A 402 23.17 -4.65 14.14
CA GLY A 402 24.28 -4.78 13.21
C GLY A 402 24.35 -3.63 12.21
N PRO A 403 25.42 -3.60 11.39
CA PRO A 403 25.64 -2.54 10.43
C PRO A 403 24.45 -2.41 9.48
N TRP A 404 23.98 -1.19 9.23
CA TRP A 404 22.88 -0.97 8.28
C TRP A 404 23.31 -1.23 6.83
N GLY A 405 24.60 -1.01 6.52
CA GLY A 405 25.17 -1.23 5.19
C GLY A 405 25.08 -2.67 4.69
N GLY A 406 24.86 -2.81 3.37
CA GLY A 406 24.90 -4.09 2.65
C GLY A 406 23.57 -4.44 1.97
N GLU A 407 22.46 -4.50 2.70
CA GLU A 407 21.15 -4.91 2.15
C GLU A 407 19.93 -4.27 2.88
N PRO A 408 19.77 -2.92 2.92
CA PRO A 408 18.62 -2.27 3.59
C PRO A 408 17.26 -2.78 3.08
N SER A 409 17.14 -2.99 1.77
CA SER A 409 15.90 -3.45 1.14
C SER A 409 15.50 -4.86 1.58
N ARG A 410 16.46 -5.73 1.89
CA ARG A 410 16.16 -7.08 2.40
C ARG A 410 15.56 -7.01 3.81
N ARG A 411 16.04 -6.08 4.65
CA ARG A 411 15.54 -5.87 6.00
C ARG A 411 14.13 -5.29 5.97
N TRP A 412 13.90 -4.27 5.14
CA TRP A 412 12.57 -3.72 4.88
C TRP A 412 11.61 -4.77 4.31
N GLY A 413 12.05 -5.57 3.34
CA GLY A 413 11.24 -6.66 2.80
C GLY A 413 10.84 -7.70 3.86
N ALA A 414 11.77 -8.11 4.73
CA ALA A 414 11.47 -9.04 5.82
C ALA A 414 10.54 -8.42 6.88
N PHE A 415 10.72 -7.14 7.21
CA PHE A 415 9.87 -6.41 8.13
C PHE A 415 8.43 -6.27 7.60
N LEU A 416 8.26 -5.81 6.35
CA LEU A 416 6.96 -5.68 5.69
C LEU A 416 6.26 -7.03 5.58
N ARG A 417 7.00 -8.10 5.25
CA ARG A 417 6.45 -9.47 5.27
C ARG A 417 5.89 -9.82 6.64
N SER A 418 6.64 -9.56 7.72
CA SER A 418 6.18 -9.85 9.08
C SER A 418 4.93 -9.07 9.48
N ILE A 419 4.72 -7.87 8.96
CA ILE A 419 3.50 -7.07 9.17
C ILE A 419 2.30 -7.75 8.49
N LEU A 420 2.46 -8.14 7.22
CA LEU A 420 1.41 -8.80 6.45
C LEU A 420 1.03 -10.16 7.06
N GLU A 421 2.02 -10.94 7.51
CA GLU A 421 1.80 -12.22 8.19
C GLU A 421 1.01 -12.08 9.51
N GLN A 422 1.04 -10.91 10.14
CA GLN A 422 0.28 -10.61 11.35
C GLN A 422 -1.13 -10.06 11.08
N GLY A 423 -1.54 -9.95 9.81
CA GLY A 423 -2.85 -9.42 9.43
C GLY A 423 -2.95 -7.90 9.50
N TYR A 424 -1.84 -7.19 9.29
CA TYR A 424 -1.79 -5.74 9.20
C TYR A 424 -1.33 -5.30 7.81
N ALA A 425 -1.72 -4.10 7.40
CA ALA A 425 -1.25 -3.46 6.18
C ALA A 425 -0.53 -2.15 6.52
N PRO A 426 0.59 -1.82 5.85
CA PRO A 426 1.20 -0.50 5.95
C PRO A 426 0.22 0.61 5.58
N ALA A 427 0.30 1.73 6.31
CA ALA A 427 -0.64 2.84 6.19
C ALA A 427 0.04 4.22 6.22
N GLY A 428 1.36 4.27 6.12
CA GLY A 428 2.13 5.52 6.14
C GLY A 428 3.59 5.32 5.72
N PRO A 429 4.41 6.38 5.78
CA PRO A 429 5.80 6.33 5.35
C PRO A 429 6.63 5.37 6.21
N ALA A 430 7.66 4.80 5.60
CA ALA A 430 8.67 4.04 6.32
C ALA A 430 9.47 5.00 7.23
N GLN A 431 9.72 4.59 8.47
CA GLN A 431 10.50 5.35 9.43
C GLN A 431 11.68 4.52 9.94
N GLU A 432 12.85 5.14 10.05
CA GLU A 432 14.03 4.59 10.72
C GLU A 432 14.45 5.51 11.87
N SER A 433 14.88 4.93 12.98
CA SER A 433 15.67 5.62 14.00
C SER A 433 16.99 4.88 14.17
N TRP A 434 18.09 5.62 14.18
CA TRP A 434 19.44 5.06 14.26
C TRP A 434 19.98 5.21 15.67
N LEU A 435 20.41 4.10 16.24
CA LEU A 435 20.91 3.96 17.60
C LEU A 435 22.36 3.44 17.56
N GLY A 436 23.18 3.94 18.49
CA GLY A 436 24.57 3.53 18.66
C GLY A 436 25.57 4.39 17.89
N ALA A 437 26.85 4.35 18.30
CA ALA A 437 27.92 5.09 17.65
C ALA A 437 28.30 4.45 16.30
N GLU A 438 28.54 5.26 15.27
CA GLU A 438 29.09 4.78 14.01
C GLU A 438 30.48 4.16 14.23
N GLY A 439 30.73 2.98 13.62
CA GLY A 439 32.06 2.35 13.58
C GLY A 439 32.27 1.14 14.47
N THR A 440 31.43 0.91 15.49
CA THR A 440 31.43 -0.34 16.28
C THR A 440 30.22 -1.18 15.88
N GLY A 441 30.29 -1.87 14.73
CA GLY A 441 29.15 -2.57 14.10
C GLY A 441 28.37 -3.57 14.98
N ALA A 442 28.82 -3.89 16.19
CA ALA A 442 28.08 -4.66 17.19
C ALA A 442 27.02 -3.84 17.96
N GLU A 443 27.19 -2.52 18.04
CA GLU A 443 26.32 -1.62 18.82
C GLU A 443 25.35 -0.83 17.94
N GLN A 444 25.58 -0.79 16.62
CA GLN A 444 24.65 -0.15 15.70
C GLN A 444 23.31 -0.90 15.68
N ARG A 445 22.23 -0.15 15.91
CA ARG A 445 20.87 -0.66 15.85
C ARG A 445 20.03 0.30 15.02
N THR A 446 19.21 -0.23 14.13
CA THR A 446 18.19 0.54 13.43
C THR A 446 16.83 0.09 13.92
N HIS A 447 16.07 1.03 14.46
CA HIS A 447 14.69 0.82 14.84
C HIS A 447 13.81 1.19 13.64
N MET A 448 13.27 0.18 12.98
CA MET A 448 12.36 0.32 11.84
C MET A 448 10.94 0.47 12.36
N LYS A 449 10.16 1.35 11.73
CA LYS A 449 8.77 1.61 12.11
C LYS A 449 7.94 1.98 10.89
N ILE A 450 6.67 1.60 10.87
CA ILE A 450 5.70 2.05 9.87
C ILE A 450 4.31 2.10 10.50
N ALA A 451 3.52 3.11 10.13
CA ALA A 451 2.10 3.14 10.50
C ALA A 451 1.40 1.94 9.86
N VAL A 452 0.47 1.32 10.60
CA VAL A 452 -0.29 0.18 10.11
C VAL A 452 -1.76 0.31 10.43
N ILE A 453 -2.59 -0.30 9.59
CA ILE A 453 -3.98 -0.59 9.88
C ILE A 453 -4.17 -2.10 9.95
N LYS A 454 -5.15 -2.55 10.74
CA LYS A 454 -5.53 -3.96 10.71
C LYS A 454 -6.12 -4.24 9.33
N ALA A 455 -5.60 -5.24 8.62
CA ALA A 455 -6.27 -5.72 7.43
C ALA A 455 -7.65 -6.24 7.87
N GLN A 456 -8.73 -5.77 7.25
CA GLN A 456 -10.09 -5.89 7.80
C GLN A 456 -10.83 -7.18 7.54
#